data_AF-M6YWX1-F1
#
_entry.id   AF-M6YWX1-F1
#
_cell.length_a   1.000
_cell.length_b   1.000
_cell.length_c   1.000
_cell.angle_alpha   90.00
_cell.angle_beta   90.00
_cell.angle_gamma   90.00
#
_symmetry.space_group_name_H-M   'P 1'
#
loop_
_entity.id
_entity.type
_entity.pdbx_description
1 polymer ?
#
loop_
_entity_poly.entity_id
_entity_poly.type
_entity_poly.pdbx_seq_one_letter_code
_entity_poly.pdbx_strand_id
1 'polypeptide(L)' 'MEWIERGGIQILDLSLKDIGYIKNRMKKYSNLLMDLADASLMCIAEREKIEQIISIDKDFSIYKT' A
#
# COMPACT_ATOMS: atom_id res chain seq x y z
N MET A 1 1.53 23.93 2.35
CA MET A 1 2.31 22.67 2.36
C MET A 1 3.53 22.75 3.28
N GLU A 2 3.72 23.81 4.08
CA GLU A 2 4.87 23.94 4.99
C GLU A 2 5.11 22.74 5.91
N TRP A 3 4.06 22.03 6.35
CA TRP A 3 4.21 20.84 7.19
C TRP A 3 4.88 19.66 6.46
N ILE A 4 4.73 19.58 5.13
CA ILE A 4 5.41 18.59 4.28
C ILE A 4 6.89 18.93 4.20
N GLU A 5 7.21 20.20 3.93
CA GLU A 5 8.60 20.71 3.89
C GLU A 5 9.31 20.54 5.24
N ARG A 6 8.55 20.59 6.35
CA ARG A 6 9.04 20.31 7.72
C ARG A 6 9.19 18.82 8.04
N GLY A 7 8.97 17.92 7.07
CA GLY A 7 9.18 16.48 7.23
C GLY A 7 7.96 15.70 7.75
N GLY A 8 6.74 16.26 7.64
CA GLY A 8 5.52 15.56 8.05
C GLY A 8 5.08 14.43 7.11
N ILE A 9 5.78 14.23 5.99
CA ILE A 9 5.57 13.08 5.07
C ILE A 9 6.91 12.37 4.86
N GLN A 10 6.87 11.05 4.99
CA GLN A 10 7.92 10.16 4.51
C GLN A 10 7.47 9.52 3.19
N ILE A 11 8.30 9.64 2.14
CA ILE A 11 8.08 8.96 0.87
C ILE A 11 8.86 7.63 0.92
N LEU A 12 8.17 6.54 0.62
CA LEU A 12 8.75 5.20 0.58
C LEU A 12 8.73 4.69 -0.84
N ASP A 13 9.91 4.35 -1.36
CA ASP A 13 10.05 3.86 -2.72
C ASP A 13 9.67 2.37 -2.83
N LEU A 14 9.11 2.03 -3.99
CA LEU A 14 8.96 0.66 -4.46
C LEU A 14 10.13 0.31 -5.37
N SER A 15 10.66 -0.88 -5.19
CA SER A 15 11.74 -1.46 -5.98
C SER A 15 11.24 -2.58 -6.88
N LEU A 16 12.06 -3.02 -7.83
CA LEU A 16 11.73 -4.16 -8.68
C LEU A 16 11.49 -5.46 -7.89
N LYS A 17 12.03 -5.57 -6.67
CA LYS A 17 11.81 -6.72 -5.78
C LYS A 17 10.37 -6.77 -5.26
N ASP A 18 9.70 -5.62 -5.17
CA ASP A 18 8.35 -5.47 -4.64
C ASP A 18 7.28 -5.88 -5.68
N ILE A 19 7.62 -5.85 -6.98
CA ILE A 19 6.69 -6.16 -8.08
C ILE A 19 6.10 -7.57 -7.97
N GLY A 20 6.90 -8.55 -7.51
CA GLY A 20 6.42 -9.91 -7.30
C GLY A 20 5.30 -9.97 -6.25
N TYR A 21 5.47 -9.24 -5.14
CA TYR A 21 4.47 -9.15 -4.08
C TYR A 21 3.20 -8.45 -4.59
N ILE A 22 3.34 -7.30 -5.23
CA ILE A 22 2.24 -6.50 -5.77
C ILE A 22 1.40 -7.33 -6.73
N LYS A 23 2.05 -8.01 -7.69
CA LYS A 23 1.37 -8.90 -8.66
C LYS A 23 0.61 -10.02 -7.96
N ASN A 24 1.20 -10.62 -6.92
CA ASN A 24 0.56 -11.69 -6.17
C ASN A 24 -0.68 -11.20 -5.39
N ARG A 25 -0.64 -10.01 -4.79
CA ARG A 25 -1.80 -9.41 -4.11
C ARG A 25 -2.91 -9.07 -5.09
N MET A 26 -2.60 -8.41 -6.19
CA MET A 26 -3.60 -8.10 -7.23
C MET A 26 -4.25 -9.39 -7.76
N LYS A 27 -3.48 -10.48 -7.91
CA LYS A 27 -4.05 -11.79 -8.28
C LYS A 27 -4.92 -12.40 -7.18
N LYS A 28 -4.51 -12.31 -5.91
CA LYS A 28 -5.28 -12.82 -4.76
C LYS A 28 -6.64 -12.14 -4.63
N TYR A 29 -6.70 -10.85 -4.92
CA TYR A 29 -7.90 -10.02 -4.81
C TYR A 29 -8.50 -9.65 -6.17
N SER A 30 -8.23 -10.43 -7.23
CA SER A 30 -8.67 -10.13 -8.59
C SER A 30 -10.19 -10.10 -8.77
N ASN A 31 -10.93 -10.73 -7.86
CA ASN A 31 -12.40 -10.72 -7.83
C ASN A 31 -12.96 -9.51 -7.06
N LEU A 32 -12.09 -8.65 -6.52
CA LEU A 32 -12.41 -7.41 -5.83
C LEU A 32 -11.83 -6.22 -6.62
N LEU A 33 -11.99 -5.02 -6.08
CA LEU A 33 -11.58 -3.77 -6.69
C LEU A 33 -10.09 -3.43 -6.50
N MET A 34 -9.25 -4.41 -6.14
CA MET A 34 -7.84 -4.15 -5.85
C MET A 34 -7.11 -3.67 -7.10
N ASP A 35 -6.54 -2.48 -7.01
CA ASP A 35 -5.70 -1.91 -8.05
C ASP A 35 -4.21 -1.88 -7.67
N LEU A 36 -3.41 -1.23 -8.51
CA LEU A 36 -1.97 -1.09 -8.27
C LEU A 36 -1.66 -0.25 -7.04
N ALA A 37 -2.45 0.77 -6.74
CA ALA A 37 -2.24 1.64 -5.59
C ALA A 37 -2.50 0.88 -4.29
N ASP A 38 -3.59 0.11 -4.23
CA ASP A 38 -3.91 -0.73 -3.08
C ASP A 38 -2.82 -1.75 -2.79
N ALA A 39 -2.42 -2.51 -3.82
CA ALA A 39 -1.38 -3.51 -3.71
C ALA A 39 -0.01 -2.90 -3.35
N SER A 40 0.26 -1.68 -3.79
CA SER A 40 1.46 -0.91 -3.42
C SER A 40 1.47 -0.55 -1.93
N LEU A 41 0.35 -0.06 -1.39
CA LEU A 41 0.20 0.23 0.03
C LEU A 41 0.38 -1.02 0.89
N MET A 42 -0.23 -2.13 0.48
CA MET A 42 -0.05 -3.43 1.15
C MET A 42 1.41 -3.88 1.17
N CYS A 43 2.12 -3.70 0.05
CA CYS A 43 3.52 -4.06 -0.08
C CYS A 43 4.39 -3.28 0.90
N ILE A 44 4.20 -1.96 0.95
CA ILE A 44 4.93 -1.10 1.90
C ILE A 44 4.58 -1.45 3.34
N ALA A 45 3.30 -1.66 3.64
CA ALA A 45 2.87 -1.97 4.99
C ALA A 45 3.50 -3.27 5.53
N GLU A 46 3.53 -4.32 4.71
CA GLU A 46 4.17 -5.58 5.11
C GLU A 46 5.70 -5.45 5.20
N ARG A 47 6.34 -4.74 4.25
CA ARG A 47 7.80 -4.54 4.22
C ARG A 47 8.30 -3.74 5.42
N GLU A 48 7.60 -2.66 5.76
CA GLU A 48 7.96 -1.74 6.85
C GLU A 48 7.32 -2.11 8.20
N LYS A 49 6.55 -3.22 8.25
CA LYS A 49 5.81 -3.69 9.44
C LYS A 49 4.84 -2.64 9.99
N ILE A 50 4.14 -1.95 9.10
CA ILE A 50 3.08 -1.01 9.45
C ILE A 50 1.78 -1.79 9.59
N GLU A 51 1.25 -1.86 10.80
CA GLU A 51 0.02 -2.61 11.12
C GLU A 51 -1.25 -1.79 10.92
N GLN A 52 -1.12 -0.46 10.81
CA GLN A 52 -2.25 0.47 10.76
C GLN A 52 -2.19 1.33 9.51
N ILE A 53 -3.20 1.17 8.65
CA ILE A 53 -3.39 2.00 7.46
C ILE A 53 -4.69 2.78 7.66
N ILE A 54 -4.60 4.10 7.58
CA ILE A 54 -5.78 4.97 7.55
C ILE A 54 -6.12 5.22 6.08
N SER A 55 -7.34 4.85 5.69
CA SER A 55 -7.88 5.11 4.35
C SER A 55 -9.30 5.65 4.44
N ILE A 56 -9.65 6.53 3.51
CA ILE A 56 -11.03 7.00 3.30
C ILE A 56 -11.75 6.08 2.29
N ASP A 57 -11.00 5.30 1.52
CA ASP A 57 -11.55 4.26 0.66
C ASP A 57 -12.09 3.11 1.51
N LYS A 58 -13.39 2.88 1.41
CA LYS A 58 -14.10 1.85 2.18
C LYS A 58 -13.69 0.45 1.76
N ASP A 59 -13.36 0.26 0.48
CA ASP A 59 -13.04 -1.06 -0.07
C ASP A 59 -11.67 -1.54 0.42
N PHE A 60 -10.79 -0.61 0.81
CA PHE A 60 -9.48 -0.91 1.37
C PHE A 60 -9.54 -1.76 2.65
N SER A 61 -10.62 -1.61 3.44
CA SER A 61 -10.82 -2.36 4.69
C SER A 61 -10.94 -3.88 4.50
N ILE A 62 -11.18 -4.34 3.27
CA ILE A 62 -11.31 -5.77 2.93
C ILE A 62 -9.93 -6.44 2.86
N TYR A 63 -8.87 -5.67 2.58
CA TYR A 63 -7.55 -6.20 2.37
C TYR A 63 -6.82 -6.48 3.69
N LYS A 64 -6.03 -7.56 3.71
CA LYS A 64 -5.27 -7.99 4.88
C LYS A 64 -3.84 -8.26 4.47
N THR A 65 -2.88 -7.65 5.18
CA THR A 65 -1.44 -7.96 5.07
C THR A 65 -1.26 -9.40 5.49
#